data_AF-E4LJT6-F1
#
_entry.id   AF-E4LJT6-F1
#
_cell.length_a   1.000
_cell.length_b   1.000
_cell.length_c   1.000
_cell.angle_alpha   90.00
_cell.angle_beta   90.00
_cell.angle_gamma   90.00
#
_symmetry.space_group_name_H-M   'P 1'
#
loop_
_entity.id
_entity.type
_entity.pdbx_description
1 polymer ?
#
loop_
_entity_poly.entity_id
_entity_poly.type
_entity_poly.pdbx_seq_one_letter_code
_entity_poly.pdbx_strand_id
1 'polypeptide(L)'
;MDVEKMPEGYEIPIHRSLVAPLYWMGVPRNLFIAEIFLAILGGVIFKTFSVMIIAGIAHYIFHMLGQQDAQFHEVFWQSRLHKVFYYR
;
A
#
# COMPACT_ATOMS: atom_id res chain seq x y z
N MET A 1 25.98 -15.30 33.54
CA MET A 1 24.67 -15.07 32.91
C MET A 1 24.19 -16.42 32.43
N ASP A 2 23.24 -17.01 33.15
CA ASP A 2 22.63 -18.28 32.77
C ASP A 2 21.92 -18.11 31.42
N VAL A 3 22.29 -18.96 30.47
CA VAL A 3 21.60 -19.05 29.17
C VAL A 3 20.28 -19.76 29.46
N GLU A 4 19.25 -18.97 29.71
CA GLU A 4 17.89 -19.43 29.96
C GLU A 4 17.45 -20.29 28.76
N LYS A 5 17.33 -21.60 29.00
CA LYS A 5 16.87 -22.57 27.99
C LYS A 5 15.40 -22.27 27.70
N MET A 6 15.17 -21.44 26.69
CA MET A 6 13.82 -21.17 26.19
C MET A 6 13.18 -22.50 25.76
N PRO A 7 11.94 -22.79 26.18
CA PRO A 7 11.28 -24.06 25.87
C PRO A 7 11.12 -24.22 24.35
N GLU A 8 11.12 -25.48 23.87
CA GLU A 8 10.85 -25.77 22.45
C GLU A 8 9.48 -25.18 22.06
N GLY A 9 9.47 -24.31 21.04
CA GLY A 9 8.28 -23.57 20.61
C GLY A 9 8.11 -22.18 21.24
N TYR A 10 9.08 -21.68 22.00
CA TYR A 10 9.06 -20.28 22.46
C TYR A 10 9.29 -19.32 21.29
N GLU A 11 8.21 -18.77 20.76
CA GLU A 11 8.26 -17.67 19.80
C GLU A 11 8.34 -16.34 20.56
N ILE A 12 9.39 -15.56 20.31
CA ILE A 12 9.48 -14.20 20.82
C ILE A 12 8.37 -13.38 20.14
N PRO A 13 7.47 -12.73 20.89
CA PRO A 13 6.41 -11.93 20.27
C PRO A 13 7.05 -10.82 19.43
N ILE A 14 6.90 -10.92 18.11
CA ILE A 14 7.41 -9.88 17.20
C ILE A 14 6.58 -8.62 17.43
N HIS A 15 7.26 -7.53 17.78
CA HIS A 15 6.59 -6.27 18.02
C HIS A 15 5.84 -5.82 16.76
N ARG A 16 4.58 -5.40 16.91
CA ARG A 16 3.69 -5.03 15.79
C ARG A 16 4.31 -4.00 14.85
N SER A 17 5.16 -3.09 15.35
CA SER A 17 5.84 -2.09 14.51
C SER A 17 6.80 -2.68 13.47
N LEU A 18 7.27 -3.91 13.65
CA LEU A 18 8.18 -4.58 12.71
C LEU A 18 7.45 -5.22 11.54
N VAL A 19 6.15 -5.50 11.68
CA VAL A 19 5.32 -6.21 10.69
C VAL A 19 4.19 -5.34 10.13
N ALA A 20 3.83 -4.25 10.82
CA ALA A 20 2.78 -3.35 10.35
C ALA A 20 3.20 -2.65 9.06
N PRO A 21 2.35 -2.65 8.02
CA PRO A 21 2.65 -1.91 6.80
C PRO A 21 2.71 -0.41 7.10
N LEU A 22 3.63 0.29 6.45
CA LEU A 22 3.76 1.75 6.57
C LEU A 22 2.76 2.44 5.64
N TYR A 23 1.71 2.99 6.23
CA TYR A 23 0.70 3.80 5.52
C TYR A 23 0.97 5.29 5.73
N TRP A 24 0.80 6.08 4.66
CA TRP A 24 0.74 7.54 4.69
C TRP A 24 -0.62 7.97 4.16
N MET A 25 -1.30 8.84 4.91
CA MET A 25 -2.65 9.30 4.59
C MET A 25 -3.66 8.14 4.34
N GLY A 26 -3.44 6.99 5.01
CA GLY A 26 -4.28 5.79 4.90
C GLY A 26 -4.08 4.94 3.64
N VAL A 27 -3.01 5.21 2.88
CA VAL A 27 -2.60 4.42 1.69
C VAL A 27 -1.15 3.93 1.89
N PRO A 28 -0.75 2.74 1.39
CA PRO A 28 0.63 2.26 1.52
C PRO A 28 1.63 3.28 0.98
N ARG A 29 2.70 3.55 1.74
CA ARG A 29 3.68 4.61 1.47
C ARG A 29 4.16 4.63 0.01
N ASN A 30 4.52 3.46 -0.54
CA ASN A 30 5.06 3.37 -1.88
C ASN A 30 4.03 3.78 -2.96
N LEU A 31 2.75 3.44 -2.74
CA LEU A 31 1.66 3.81 -3.65
C LEU A 31 1.36 5.30 -3.57
N PHE A 32 1.35 5.87 -2.36
CA PHE A 32 1.18 7.31 -2.16
C PHE A 32 2.32 8.14 -2.80
N ILE A 33 3.57 7.69 -2.67
CA ILE A 33 4.71 8.34 -3.34
C ILE A 33 4.56 8.28 -4.86
N ALA A 34 4.16 7.13 -5.40
CA ALA A 34 3.93 6.97 -6.84
C ALA A 34 2.80 7.89 -7.33
N GLU A 35 1.72 8.02 -6.57
CA GLU A 35 0.61 8.91 -6.88
C GLU A 35 1.03 10.38 -6.93
N ILE A 36 1.77 10.87 -5.92
CA ILE A 36 2.29 12.25 -5.92
C ILE A 36 3.19 12.48 -7.14
N PHE A 37 4.09 11.53 -7.42
CA PHE A 37 5.01 11.65 -8.55
C PHE A 37 4.26 11.70 -9.89
N LEU A 38 3.27 10.83 -10.08
CA LEU A 38 2.42 10.82 -11.28
C LEU A 38 1.57 12.09 -11.39
N ALA A 39 1.07 12.62 -10.27
CA ALA A 39 0.28 13.85 -10.26
C ALA A 39 1.11 15.07 -10.68
N ILE A 40 2.32 15.21 -10.12
CA ILE A 40 3.26 16.28 -10.49
C ILE A 40 3.68 16.13 -11.95
N LEU A 41 4.12 14.93 -12.35
CA LEU A 41 4.60 14.66 -13.71
C LEU A 41 3.50 14.87 -14.75
N GLY A 42 2.29 14.39 -14.49
CA GLY A 42 1.13 14.64 -15.33
C GLY A 42 0.77 16.13 -15.37
N GLY A 43 0.78 16.83 -14.24
CA GLY A 43 0.52 18.27 -14.19
C GLY A 43 1.50 19.09 -15.03
N VAL A 44 2.79 18.72 -15.02
CA VAL A 44 3.83 19.36 -15.85
C VAL A 44 3.64 19.06 -17.33
N ILE A 45 3.41 17.79 -17.71
CA ILE A 45 3.24 17.38 -19.11
C ILE A 45 2.01 18.02 -19.74
N PHE A 46 0.87 17.97 -19.05
CA PHE A 46 -0.39 18.52 -19.54
C PHE A 46 -0.55 20.01 -19.25
N LYS A 47 0.40 20.63 -18.52
CA LYS A 47 0.39 22.05 -18.11
C LYS A 47 -0.93 22.46 -17.45
N THR A 48 -1.48 21.58 -16.60
CA THR A 48 -2.78 21.80 -15.95
C THR A 48 -2.78 21.34 -14.50
N PHE A 49 -3.52 22.05 -13.66
CA PHE A 49 -3.76 21.66 -12.27
C PHE A 49 -4.85 20.60 -12.13
N SER A 50 -5.62 20.33 -13.20
CA SER A 50 -6.72 19.36 -13.18
C SER A 50 -6.24 17.95 -12.82
N VAL A 51 -5.00 17.59 -13.20
CA VAL A 51 -4.39 16.30 -12.86
C VAL A 51 -4.24 16.14 -11.35
N MET A 52 -3.92 17.21 -10.62
CA MET A 52 -3.81 17.17 -9.15
C MET A 52 -5.17 16.90 -8.50
N ILE A 53 -6.24 17.46 -9.05
CA ILE A 53 -7.62 17.23 -8.56
C ILE A 53 -8.01 15.77 -8.79
N ILE A 54 -7.76 15.24 -9.99
CA ILE A 54 -8.05 13.85 -10.34
C ILE A 54 -7.25 12.90 -9.44
N ALA A 55 -5.97 13.19 -9.20
CA ALA A 55 -5.14 12.42 -8.29
C ALA A 55 -5.69 12.48 -6.85
N GLY A 56 -6.10 13.64 -6.36
CA GLY A 56 -6.72 13.76 -5.04
C GLY A 56 -8.02 12.95 -4.89
N ILE A 57 -8.85 12.89 -5.94
CA ILE A 57 -10.06 12.05 -5.96
C ILE A 57 -9.68 10.56 -5.96
N ALA A 58 -8.71 10.17 -6.79
CA ALA A 58 -8.22 8.80 -6.82
C ALA A 58 -7.66 8.38 -5.45
N HIS A 59 -6.85 9.23 -4.82
CA HIS A 59 -6.32 9.03 -3.47
C HIS A 59 -7.45 8.75 -2.48
N TYR A 60 -8.49 9.60 -2.49
CA TYR A 60 -9.61 9.47 -1.58
C TYR A 60 -10.38 8.15 -1.78
N ILE A 61 -10.59 7.72 -3.03
CA ILE A 61 -11.22 6.44 -3.33
C ILE A 61 -10.37 5.27 -2.79
N PHE A 62 -9.06 5.29 -3.03
CA PHE A 62 -8.15 4.24 -2.55
C PHE A 62 -8.09 4.20 -1.01
N HIS A 63 -8.10 5.36 -0.38
CA HIS A 63 -8.23 5.49 1.07
C HIS A 63 -9.52 4.84 1.58
N MET A 64 -10.67 5.17 0.98
CA MET A 64 -11.96 4.60 1.39
C MET A 64 -12.02 3.07 1.19
N LEU A 65 -11.54 2.56 0.05
CA LEU A 65 -11.52 1.13 -0.23
C LEU A 65 -10.54 0.39 0.70
N GLY A 66 -9.41 1.01 1.02
CA GLY A 66 -8.46 0.49 2.01
C GLY A 66 -8.99 0.42 3.43
N GLN A 67 -9.96 1.28 3.79
CA GLN A 67 -10.66 1.18 5.07
C GLN A 67 -11.64 0.01 5.13
N GLN A 68 -12.20 -0.39 3.98
CA GLN A 68 -13.12 -1.53 3.88
C GLN A 68 -12.40 -2.87 3.93
N ASP A 69 -11.21 -2.95 3.33
CA ASP A 69 -10.40 -4.17 3.30
C ASP A 69 -8.91 -3.82 3.45
N ALA A 70 -8.29 -4.36 4.51
CA ALA A 70 -6.88 -4.18 4.81
C ALA A 70 -5.95 -4.70 3.69
N GLN A 71 -6.37 -5.74 2.97
CA GLN A 71 -5.60 -6.35 1.87
C GLN A 71 -5.91 -5.74 0.50
N PHE A 72 -6.84 -4.78 0.42
CA PHE A 72 -7.28 -4.17 -0.84
C PHE A 72 -6.12 -3.77 -1.76
N HIS A 73 -5.14 -3.04 -1.21
CA HIS A 73 -4.03 -2.50 -1.98
C HIS A 73 -3.11 -3.58 -2.55
N GLU A 74 -2.87 -4.65 -1.78
CA GLU A 74 -2.04 -5.79 -2.20
C GLU A 74 -2.74 -6.57 -3.31
N VAL A 75 -4.02 -6.89 -3.12
CA VAL A 75 -4.83 -7.59 -4.12
C VAL A 75 -4.96 -6.77 -5.39
N PHE A 76 -5.21 -5.46 -5.28
CA PHE A 76 -5.27 -4.56 -6.43
C PHE A 76 -3.97 -4.60 -7.23
N TRP A 77 -2.82 -4.53 -6.57
CA TRP A 77 -1.53 -4.59 -7.25
C TRP A 77 -1.28 -5.96 -7.90
N GLN A 78 -1.53 -7.05 -7.17
CA GLN A 78 -1.33 -8.41 -7.68
C GLN A 78 -2.29 -8.73 -8.83
N SER A 79 -3.51 -8.18 -8.84
CA SER A 79 -4.47 -8.35 -9.92
C SER A 79 -3.93 -7.86 -11.27
N ARG A 80 -3.05 -6.85 -11.28
CA ARG A 80 -2.38 -6.34 -12.48
C ARG A 80 -1.37 -7.33 -13.08
N LEU A 81 -0.82 -8.19 -12.24
CA LEU A 81 0.16 -9.21 -12.62
C LEU A 81 -0.49 -10.57 -12.91
N HIS A 82 -1.77 -10.71 -12.58
CA HIS A 82 -2.48 -11.96 -12.75
C HIS A 82 -2.67 -12.25 -14.24
N LYS A 83 -1.96 -13.27 -14.74
CA LYS A 83 -2.18 -13.79 -16.09
C LYS A 83 -3.57 -14.40 -16.14
N VAL A 84 -4.26 -14.18 -17.26
CA VAL A 84 -5.57 -14.77 -17.57
C VAL A 84 -5.41 -16.29 -17.76
N PHE A 85 -5.14 -17.03 -16.69
CA PHE A 85 -4.98 -18.49 -16.74
C PHE A 85 -6.34 -19.21 -16.74
N TYR A 86 -7.38 -18.58 -16.20
CA TYR A 86 -8.68 -19.22 -15.94
C TYR A 86 -9.83 -18.73 -16.82
N TYR A 87 -9.66 -17.64 -17.58
CA TYR A 87 -10.67 -17.17 -18.54
C TYR A 87 -10.14 -17.38 -19.96
N ARG A 88 -10.41 -18.57 -20.50
CA ARG A 88 -10.29 -18.86 -21.92
C ARG A 88 -11.68 -19.04 -22.51
#